data_AF-A0AAW0VXY5-F1
#
_entry.id   AF-A0AAW0VXY5-F1
#
_cell.length_a   1.000
_cell.length_b   1.000
_cell.length_c   1.000
_cell.angle_alpha   90.00
_cell.angle_beta   90.00
_cell.angle_gamma   90.00
#
_symmetry.space_group_name_H-M   'P 1'
#
loop_
_entity.id
_entity.type
_entity.pdbx_description
1 polymer ?
#
loop_
_entity_poly.entity_id
_entity_poly.type
_entity_poly.pdbx_seq_one_letter_code
_entity_poly.pdbx_strand_id
1 'polypeptide(L)'
;MPKDGQVRRKKTQSKDEGSVADSTGHIYIMDLRPAKIAQRSRIIRMSERGFSPMDIARRLGISRHTVYTWLNRWEEDRNLYDRARSGAPKKTSAEQDESIKEAAVTNPSTNAMKIREKLNLKVTPRTVRNRLHAAGIQPTLVVKERLKGKTRLQSSEH
;
A
#
# COMPACT_ATOMS: atom_id res chain seq x y z
N MET A 1 20.89 16.96 39.69
CA MET A 1 20.42 17.28 38.32
C MET A 1 20.41 15.98 37.50
N PRO A 2 19.26 15.29 37.40
CA PRO A 2 19.15 13.98 36.74
C PRO A 2 19.04 14.14 35.21
N LYS A 3 19.56 13.15 34.47
CA LYS A 3 19.59 13.10 33.01
C LYS A 3 18.22 12.67 32.47
N ASP A 4 17.60 13.52 31.66
CA ASP A 4 16.35 13.21 30.97
C ASP A 4 16.52 12.03 30.01
N GLY A 5 15.86 10.94 30.36
CA GLY A 5 15.72 9.75 29.53
C GLY A 5 14.91 10.07 28.28
N GLN A 6 15.55 10.00 27.12
CA GLN A 6 14.85 10.01 25.85
C GLN A 6 14.01 8.74 25.72
N VAL A 7 12.72 8.88 26.00
CA VAL A 7 11.66 7.91 25.72
C VAL A 7 11.66 7.60 24.22
N ARG A 8 12.04 6.37 23.87
CA ARG A 8 11.80 5.78 22.54
C ARG A 8 10.30 5.85 22.22
N ARG A 9 9.89 6.79 21.37
CA ARG A 9 8.55 6.77 20.77
C ARG A 9 8.44 5.53 19.89
N LYS A 10 7.77 4.49 20.40
CA LYS A 10 7.28 3.39 19.56
C LYS A 10 6.26 3.99 18.60
N LYS A 11 6.61 4.07 17.31
CA LYS A 11 5.65 4.37 16.24
C LYS A 11 4.79 3.12 16.07
N THR A 12 3.71 3.05 16.86
CA THR A 12 2.65 2.07 16.71
C THR A 12 2.02 2.24 15.32
N GLN A 13 1.81 1.10 14.67
CA GLN A 13 1.13 0.98 13.40
C GLN A 13 -0.32 1.48 13.54
N SER A 14 -0.77 2.28 12.59
CA SER A 14 -2.15 2.32 12.14
C SER A 14 -2.12 2.14 10.62
N LYS A 15 -1.90 0.89 10.20
CA LYS A 15 -2.49 0.39 8.95
C LYS A 15 -3.97 0.18 9.26
N ASP A 16 -4.83 0.33 8.27
CA ASP A 16 -6.28 0.12 8.30
C ASP A 16 -7.09 1.43 8.36
N GLU A 17 -6.98 2.24 7.30
CA GLU A 17 -7.98 3.28 7.00
C GLU A 17 -8.51 3.08 5.57
N GLY A 18 -9.64 2.37 5.47
CA GLY A 18 -10.72 2.58 4.51
C GLY A 18 -10.40 2.66 3.01
N SER A 19 -9.98 1.55 2.40
CA SER A 19 -10.09 1.38 0.94
C SER A 19 -11.51 1.00 0.56
N VAL A 20 -12.23 1.88 -0.12
CA VAL A 20 -13.51 1.54 -0.77
C VAL A 20 -13.21 1.11 -2.21
N ALA A 21 -13.79 -0.01 -2.65
CA ALA A 21 -13.77 -0.45 -4.04
C ALA A 21 -15.16 -0.19 -4.65
N ASP A 22 -15.20 0.27 -5.90
CA ASP A 22 -16.45 0.37 -6.68
C ASP A 22 -16.69 -0.89 -7.54
N SER A 23 -17.78 -0.90 -8.31
CA SER A 23 -18.14 -1.98 -9.25
C SER A 23 -17.07 -2.24 -10.33
N THR A 24 -16.15 -1.30 -10.53
CA THR A 24 -15.06 -1.38 -11.51
C THR A 24 -13.75 -1.90 -10.89
N GLY A 25 -13.72 -2.11 -9.57
CA GLY A 25 -12.55 -2.63 -8.85
C GLY A 25 -11.46 -1.60 -8.60
N HIS A 26 -11.74 -0.30 -8.78
CA HIS A 26 -10.77 0.74 -8.46
C HIS A 26 -10.68 0.96 -6.94
N ILE A 27 -9.46 0.91 -6.41
CA ILE A 27 -9.20 1.27 -5.01
C ILE A 27 -9.14 2.80 -4.91
N TYR A 28 -9.96 3.39 -4.05
CA TYR A 28 -9.94 4.81 -3.77
C TYR A 28 -9.10 5.14 -2.55
N ILE A 29 -8.31 6.22 -2.65
CA ILE A 29 -7.66 6.85 -1.49
C ILE A 29 -8.62 7.90 -0.97
N MET A 30 -9.05 7.78 0.29
CA MET A 30 -9.73 8.87 0.98
C MET A 30 -8.74 10.04 1.15
N ASP A 31 -8.73 10.99 0.21
CA ASP A 31 -8.08 12.29 0.42
C ASP A 31 -8.96 13.11 1.37
N LEU A 32 -8.76 12.91 2.67
CA LEU A 32 -9.55 13.50 3.76
C LEU A 32 -9.45 15.04 3.86
N ARG A 33 -8.82 15.73 2.89
CA ARG A 33 -8.81 17.20 2.83
C ARG A 33 -10.21 17.70 2.45
N PRO A 34 -10.98 18.28 3.39
CA PRO A 34 -12.39 18.57 3.15
C PRO A 34 -12.61 19.56 2.01
N ALA A 35 -11.67 20.50 1.81
CA ALA A 35 -11.73 21.52 0.78
C ALA A 35 -11.78 20.94 -0.65
N LYS A 36 -11.02 19.86 -0.93
CA LYS A 36 -10.99 19.25 -2.27
C LYS A 36 -12.28 18.52 -2.59
N ILE A 37 -12.77 17.72 -1.65
CA ILE A 37 -14.04 16.99 -1.82
C ILE A 37 -15.19 17.99 -1.96
N ALA A 38 -15.20 19.06 -1.17
CA ALA A 38 -16.19 20.13 -1.28
C ALA A 38 -16.14 20.86 -2.64
N GLN A 39 -14.94 21.07 -3.20
CA GLN A 39 -14.79 21.66 -4.52
C GLN A 39 -15.38 20.74 -5.62
N ARG A 40 -15.09 19.44 -5.55
CA ARG A 40 -15.60 18.42 -6.50
C ARG A 40 -17.10 18.26 -6.40
N SER A 41 -17.65 18.20 -5.18
CA SER A 41 -19.09 18.12 -4.97
C SER A 41 -19.82 19.37 -5.48
N ARG A 42 -19.21 20.56 -5.35
CA ARG A 42 -19.76 21.80 -5.88
C ARG A 42 -19.81 21.82 -7.41
N ILE A 43 -18.81 21.24 -8.08
CA ILE A 43 -18.82 21.06 -9.55
C ILE A 43 -20.03 20.20 -9.95
N ILE A 44 -20.17 19.02 -9.35
CA ILE A 44 -21.25 18.07 -9.69
C ILE A 44 -22.62 18.67 -9.40
N ARG A 45 -22.81 19.26 -8.21
CA ARG A 45 -24.09 19.87 -7.84
C ARG A 45 -24.49 21.03 -8.77
N MET A 46 -23.53 21.77 -9.32
CA MET A 46 -23.85 22.79 -10.33
C MET A 46 -24.21 22.15 -11.67
N SER A 47 -23.54 21.08 -12.08
CA SER A 47 -23.90 20.35 -13.31
C SER A 47 -25.30 19.75 -13.21
N GLU A 48 -25.65 19.15 -12.07
CA GLU A 48 -27.00 18.61 -11.80
C GLU A 48 -28.10 19.68 -11.84
N ARG A 49 -27.73 20.95 -11.62
CA ARG A 49 -28.62 22.11 -11.73
C ARG A 49 -28.69 22.69 -13.15
N GLY A 50 -28.06 22.04 -14.13
CA GLY A 50 -28.06 22.46 -15.53
C GLY A 50 -27.09 23.58 -15.89
N PHE A 51 -26.14 23.92 -15.02
CA PHE A 51 -25.10 24.90 -15.39
C PHE A 51 -24.13 24.30 -16.41
N SER A 52 -23.77 25.09 -17.42
CA SER A 52 -22.77 24.67 -18.41
C SER A 52 -21.39 24.50 -17.75
N PRO A 53 -20.52 23.58 -18.23
CA PRO A 53 -19.16 23.45 -17.70
C PRO A 53 -18.36 24.76 -17.72
N MET A 54 -18.66 25.65 -18.67
CA MET A 54 -18.05 26.98 -18.78
C MET A 54 -18.51 27.92 -17.66
N ASP A 55 -19.80 27.92 -17.33
CA ASP A 55 -20.33 28.73 -16.24
C ASP A 55 -19.86 28.23 -14.88
N ILE A 56 -19.74 26.91 -14.71
CA ILE A 56 -19.18 26.28 -13.51
C ILE A 56 -17.73 26.74 -13.32
N ALA A 57 -16.91 26.65 -14.36
CA ALA A 57 -15.51 27.09 -14.33
C ALA A 57 -15.39 28.57 -13.92
N ARG A 58 -16.20 29.45 -14.53
CA ARG A 58 -16.21 30.90 -14.24
C ARG A 58 -16.64 31.18 -12.79
N ARG A 59 -17.71 30.54 -12.32
CA ARG A 59 -18.27 30.77 -10.97
C ARG A 59 -17.39 30.23 -9.85
N LEU A 60 -16.65 29.14 -10.10
CA LEU A 60 -15.80 28.52 -9.09
C LEU A 60 -14.33 28.97 -9.18
N GLY A 61 -13.94 29.70 -10.22
CA GLY A 61 -12.55 30.10 -10.45
C GLY A 61 -11.63 28.91 -10.75
N ILE A 62 -12.15 27.90 -11.45
CA ILE A 62 -11.44 26.65 -11.74
C ILE A 62 -11.25 26.52 -13.25
N SER A 63 -10.16 25.88 -13.69
CA SER A 63 -9.97 25.58 -15.10
C SER A 63 -11.11 24.72 -15.67
N ARG A 64 -11.52 25.00 -16.92
CA ARG A 64 -12.50 24.17 -17.65
C ARG A 64 -12.08 22.70 -17.70
N HIS A 65 -10.78 22.45 -17.88
CA HIS A 65 -10.23 21.09 -17.92
C HIS A 65 -10.50 20.31 -16.63
N THR A 66 -10.32 20.95 -15.47
CA THR A 66 -10.63 20.33 -14.17
C THR A 66 -12.12 20.04 -14.02
N VAL A 67 -12.99 20.93 -14.49
CA VAL A 67 -14.46 20.71 -14.48
C VAL A 67 -14.79 19.46 -15.30
N TYR A 68 -14.36 19.39 -16.56
CA TYR A 68 -14.58 18.20 -17.40
C TYR A 68 -14.00 16.93 -16.79
N THR A 69 -12.79 17.00 -16.23
CA THR A 69 -12.15 15.85 -15.57
C THR A 69 -13.04 15.27 -14.47
N TRP A 70 -13.67 16.12 -13.65
CA TRP A 70 -14.51 15.66 -12.56
C TRP A 70 -15.91 15.25 -12.98
N LEU A 71 -16.48 15.87 -14.02
CA LEU A 71 -17.76 15.43 -14.58
C LEU A 71 -17.63 14.05 -15.22
N ASN A 72 -16.63 13.83 -16.06
CA ASN A 72 -16.39 12.53 -16.69
C ASN A 72 -16.15 11.43 -15.64
N ARG A 73 -15.32 11.70 -14.63
CA ARG A 73 -15.09 10.75 -13.53
C ARG A 73 -16.35 10.47 -12.71
N TRP A 74 -17.20 11.48 -12.52
CA TRP A 74 -18.47 11.29 -11.83
C TRP A 74 -19.41 10.41 -12.64
N GLU A 75 -19.47 10.59 -13.95
CA GLU A 75 -20.25 9.71 -14.85
C GLU A 75 -19.73 8.27 -14.86
N GLU A 76 -18.40 8.08 -14.81
CA GLU A 76 -17.77 6.75 -14.77
C GLU A 76 -18.01 6.01 -13.45
N ASP A 77 -17.68 6.64 -12.31
CA ASP A 77 -17.50 5.92 -11.04
C ASP A 77 -18.47 6.38 -9.93
N ARG A 78 -19.21 7.47 -10.15
CA ARG A 78 -20.03 8.15 -9.11
C ARG A 78 -19.25 8.40 -7.81
N ASN A 79 -17.97 8.76 -7.95
CA ASN A 79 -17.05 8.92 -6.84
C ASN A 79 -16.33 10.29 -6.86
N LEU A 80 -16.10 10.85 -5.67
CA LEU A 80 -15.36 12.11 -5.43
C LEU A 80 -13.92 11.89 -4.97
N TYR A 81 -13.55 10.66 -4.62
CA TYR A 81 -12.23 10.33 -4.10
C TYR A 81 -11.22 10.13 -5.23
N ASP A 82 -9.94 10.35 -4.93
CA ASP A 82 -8.89 10.07 -5.89
C ASP A 82 -8.66 8.55 -5.98
N ARG A 83 -8.48 8.03 -7.19
CA ARG A 83 -8.05 6.65 -7.39
C ARG A 83 -6.64 6.46 -6.82
N ALA A 84 -6.39 5.29 -6.26
CA ALA A 84 -5.05 4.89 -5.85
C ALA A 84 -4.12 4.94 -7.05
N ARG A 85 -2.95 5.55 -6.84
CA ARG A 85 -1.91 5.61 -7.88
C ARG A 85 -1.20 4.26 -7.91
N SER A 86 -0.90 3.76 -9.11
CA SER A 86 -0.15 2.51 -9.33
C SER A 86 1.26 2.51 -8.69
N GLY A 87 1.78 3.68 -8.33
CA GLY A 87 3.11 3.84 -7.75
C GLY A 87 4.20 3.61 -8.79
N ALA A 88 5.46 3.58 -8.33
CA ALA A 88 6.58 3.24 -9.20
C ALA A 88 6.53 1.73 -9.55
N PRO A 89 6.83 1.34 -10.80
CA PRO A 89 6.90 -0.07 -11.18
C PRO A 89 7.91 -0.82 -10.31
N LYS A 90 7.61 -2.09 -10.03
CA LYS A 90 8.48 -2.94 -9.22
C LYS A 90 9.78 -3.21 -9.97
N LYS A 91 10.90 -3.24 -9.24
CA LYS A 91 12.21 -3.69 -9.74
C LYS A 91 12.33 -5.21 -9.92
N THR A 92 11.30 -5.95 -9.53
CA THR A 92 11.25 -7.42 -9.58
C THR A 92 10.06 -7.85 -10.42
N SER A 93 10.23 -8.92 -11.20
CA SER A 93 9.13 -9.57 -11.92
C SER A 93 8.28 -10.43 -10.98
N ALA A 94 7.09 -10.85 -11.43
CA ALA A 94 6.24 -11.76 -10.67
C ALA A 94 6.93 -13.12 -10.43
N GLU A 95 7.63 -13.64 -11.44
CA GLU A 95 8.42 -14.88 -11.34
C GLU A 95 9.53 -14.76 -10.30
N GLN A 96 10.27 -13.64 -10.29
CA GLN A 96 11.30 -13.39 -9.28
C GLN A 96 10.72 -13.28 -7.88
N ASP A 97 9.56 -12.62 -7.73
CA ASP A 97 8.86 -12.54 -6.46
C ASP A 97 8.47 -13.95 -5.97
N GLU A 98 8.07 -14.85 -6.87
CA GLU A 98 7.74 -16.23 -6.52
C GLU A 98 8.97 -17.07 -6.15
N SER A 99 10.07 -16.98 -6.92
CA SER A 99 11.33 -17.65 -6.57
C SER A 99 11.89 -17.16 -5.21
N ILE A 100 11.71 -15.87 -4.89
CA ILE A 100 12.09 -15.32 -3.58
C ILE A 100 11.27 -15.95 -2.45
N LYS A 101 9.95 -16.11 -2.65
CA LYS A 101 9.07 -16.76 -1.66
C LYS A 101 9.46 -18.22 -1.48
N GLU A 102 9.59 -18.97 -2.57
CA GLU A 102 9.95 -20.39 -2.54
C GLU A 102 11.29 -20.61 -1.83
N ALA A 103 12.31 -19.80 -2.15
CA ALA A 103 13.61 -19.88 -1.49
C ALA A 103 13.53 -19.65 0.03
N ALA A 104 12.65 -18.76 0.48
CA ALA A 104 12.43 -18.49 1.89
C ALA A 104 11.61 -19.58 2.60
N VAL A 105 10.66 -20.21 1.92
CA VAL A 105 9.87 -21.34 2.46
C VAL A 105 10.73 -22.59 2.58
N THR A 106 11.51 -22.91 1.55
CA THR A 106 12.38 -24.09 1.51
C THR A 106 13.50 -24.02 2.53
N ASN A 107 14.09 -22.85 2.74
CA ASN A 107 15.10 -22.66 3.79
C ASN A 107 14.88 -21.37 4.59
N PRO A 108 14.03 -21.42 5.64
CA PRO A 108 13.67 -20.25 6.45
C PRO A 108 14.81 -19.60 7.22
N SER A 109 15.95 -20.29 7.36
CA SER A 109 17.16 -19.75 7.98
C SER A 109 17.95 -18.82 7.04
N THR A 110 17.60 -18.80 5.76
CA THR A 110 18.34 -18.09 4.72
C THR A 110 18.07 -16.59 4.79
N ASN A 111 19.14 -15.79 4.94
CA ASN A 111 19.05 -14.34 4.92
C ASN A 111 18.77 -13.83 3.49
N ALA A 112 18.11 -12.67 3.38
CA ALA A 112 17.82 -11.99 2.11
C ALA A 112 19.05 -11.78 1.20
N MET A 113 20.25 -11.64 1.78
CA MET A 113 21.51 -11.59 1.04
C MET A 113 21.81 -12.90 0.31
N LYS A 114 21.69 -14.03 1.01
CA LYS A 114 21.89 -15.37 0.44
C LYS A 114 20.82 -15.71 -0.59
N ILE A 115 19.56 -15.29 -0.37
CA ILE A 115 18.48 -15.47 -1.36
C ILE A 115 18.81 -14.68 -2.64
N ARG A 116 19.26 -13.42 -2.52
CA ARG A 116 19.68 -12.61 -3.65
C ARG A 116 20.80 -13.27 -4.46
N GLU A 117 21.82 -13.79 -3.77
CA GLU A 117 22.97 -14.45 -4.41
C GLU A 117 22.57 -15.75 -5.09
N LYS A 118 21.80 -16.62 -4.40
CA LYS A 118 21.31 -17.88 -4.96
C LYS A 118 20.48 -17.67 -6.23
N LEU A 119 19.67 -16.63 -6.27
CA LEU A 119 18.81 -16.29 -7.40
C LEU A 119 19.46 -15.31 -8.39
N ASN A 120 20.74 -14.96 -8.18
CA ASN A 120 21.51 -13.99 -8.97
C ASN A 120 20.74 -12.69 -9.30
N LEU A 121 20.00 -12.16 -8.32
CA LEU A 121 19.10 -11.03 -8.55
C LEU A 121 19.87 -9.70 -8.55
N LYS A 122 19.67 -8.89 -9.61
CA LYS A 122 20.19 -7.51 -9.73
C LYS A 122 19.39 -6.50 -8.89
N VAL A 123 19.01 -6.87 -7.66
CA VAL A 123 18.29 -6.00 -6.73
C VAL A 123 18.97 -5.96 -5.37
N THR A 124 18.73 -4.90 -4.62
CA THR A 124 19.29 -4.78 -3.27
C THR A 124 18.68 -5.85 -2.33
N PRO A 125 19.40 -6.33 -1.30
CA PRO A 125 18.85 -7.24 -0.29
C PRO A 125 17.62 -6.66 0.43
N ARG A 126 17.50 -5.32 0.50
CA ARG A 126 16.32 -4.64 1.03
C ARG A 126 15.09 -4.89 0.15
N THR A 127 15.24 -4.91 -1.18
CA THR A 127 14.15 -5.26 -2.11
C THR A 127 13.64 -6.67 -1.84
N VAL A 128 14.55 -7.65 -1.71
CA VAL A 128 14.19 -9.04 -1.38
C VAL A 128 13.41 -9.10 -0.06
N ARG A 129 13.88 -8.40 0.98
CA ARG A 129 13.16 -8.32 2.26
C ARG A 129 11.77 -7.69 2.14
N ASN A 130 11.64 -6.62 1.34
CA ASN A 130 10.34 -6.01 1.09
C ASN A 130 9.38 -6.99 0.40
N ARG A 131 9.87 -7.88 -0.47
CA ARG A 131 9.06 -8.94 -1.11
C ARG A 131 8.63 -10.01 -0.13
N LEU A 132 9.53 -10.45 0.75
CA LEU A 132 9.17 -11.37 1.83
C LEU A 132 8.10 -10.77 2.76
N HIS A 133 8.25 -9.50 3.15
CA HIS A 133 7.23 -8.81 3.94
C HIS A 133 5.90 -8.65 3.21
N ALA A 134 5.92 -8.35 1.91
CA ALA A 134 4.70 -8.27 1.10
C ALA A 134 3.99 -9.63 1.00
N ALA A 135 4.74 -10.74 1.05
CA ALA A 135 4.21 -12.10 1.11
C ALA A 135 3.84 -12.56 2.52
N GLY A 136 3.94 -11.69 3.54
CA GLY A 136 3.67 -12.04 4.94
C GLY A 136 4.75 -12.89 5.62
N ILE A 137 5.85 -13.21 4.92
CA ILE A 137 6.94 -14.03 5.44
C ILE A 137 7.87 -13.13 6.26
N GLN A 138 7.82 -13.28 7.58
CA GLN A 138 8.84 -12.72 8.46
C GLN A 138 9.89 -13.79 8.79
N PRO A 139 11.16 -13.62 8.36
CA PRO A 139 12.22 -14.59 8.67
C PRO A 139 12.34 -14.87 10.17
N THR A 140 12.09 -13.87 11.02
CA THR A 140 12.14 -13.99 12.48
C THR A 140 10.99 -14.78 13.09
N LEU A 141 9.83 -14.90 12.43
CA LEU A 141 8.68 -15.63 12.95
C LEU A 141 8.76 -17.12 12.58
N VAL A 142 9.15 -17.44 11.34
CA VAL A 142 9.31 -18.83 10.88
C VAL A 142 10.40 -19.57 11.67
N VAL A 143 11.48 -18.87 12.03
CA VAL A 143 12.54 -19.44 12.88
C VAL A 143 12.05 -19.70 14.32
N LYS A 144 11.18 -18.84 14.87
CA LYS A 144 10.66 -18.97 16.25
C LYS A 144 9.69 -20.14 16.40
N GLU A 145 8.81 -20.37 15.43
CA GLU A 145 7.88 -21.51 15.47
C GLU A 145 8.62 -22.86 15.39
N ARG A 146 9.67 -22.95 14.59
CA ARG A 146 10.51 -24.17 14.54
C ARG A 146 11.35 -24.40 15.80
N LEU A 147 11.85 -23.34 16.44
CA LEU A 147 12.54 -23.48 17.72
C LEU A 147 11.62 -24.08 18.79
N LYS A 148 10.34 -23.67 18.83
CA LYS A 148 9.32 -24.31 19.69
C LYS A 148 9.10 -25.79 19.38
N GLY A 149 9.11 -26.18 18.10
CA GLY A 149 8.91 -27.57 17.68
C GLY A 149 10.09 -28.49 18.04
N LYS A 150 11.33 -27.97 17.97
CA LYS A 150 12.55 -28.74 18.30
C LYS A 150 12.69 -29.05 19.78
N THR A 151 12.16 -28.20 20.67
CA THR A 151 12.19 -28.43 22.13
C THR A 151 11.29 -29.60 22.56
N ARG A 152 10.26 -29.96 21.77
CA ARG A 152 9.27 -30.99 22.15
C ARG A 152 9.73 -32.44 21.91
N LEU A 153 10.75 -32.64 21.08
CA LEU A 153 11.24 -33.98 20.70
C LEU A 153 12.47 -34.43 21.52
N GLN A 154 13.00 -33.59 22.40
CA GLN A 154 14.19 -33.90 23.21
C GLN A 154 13.84 -34.30 24.66
N SER A 155 12.56 -34.34 25.03
CA SER A 155 12.10 -34.68 26.40
C SER A 155 11.54 -36.09 26.54
N SER A 156 11.72 -36.96 25.53
CA SER A 156 11.23 -38.36 25.54
C SER A 156 12.35 -39.41 25.41
N GLU A 157 13.62 -39.02 25.63
CA GLU A 157 14.76 -39.94 25.60
C GLU A 157 15.52 -40.04 26.94
N HIS A 158 14.90 -39.68 28.07
CA HIS A 158 15.43 -39.98 29.41
C HIS A 158 14.38 -40.71 30.24
#